data_AF-A0A2X3IPV9-F1
#
_entry.id   AF-A0A2X3IPV9-F1
#
_cell.length_a   1.000
_cell.length_b   1.000
_cell.length_c   1.000
_cell.angle_alpha   90.00
_cell.angle_beta   90.00
_cell.angle_gamma   90.00
#
_symmetry.space_group_name_H-M   'P 1'
#
loop_
_entity.id
_entity.type
_entity.pdbx_description
1 polymer ?
#
loop_
_entity_poly.entity_id
_entity_poly.type
_entity_poly.pdbx_seq_one_letter_code
_entity_poly.pdbx_strand_id
1 'polypeptide(L)'
;MQTALRQQEKIERYEADLDELQIRLEEQNEVVAEAVDRQEENEARAEAAELEVDELKSQLADYQQALDVQQTRAIQYNQALQALERAKALCHLPDLTPESADEWLETFQAKEQEATEKMLSLEQKMSVAQTAHSQFEQAYQLVAAINGPLARNEAWDVARELLRDGVNQRHQAEQAQGLRSRLNELEQRLREQQDAERQLAEFCKRQGKRYDIDDLETLHQELEARIASLADSVSNAQEQRMALRQELEQLQSRTQTLMRRAPVWLAAQNSLNQLCEQSGEQFASGQEVTEYLQQLLEREREAIVERDEVGARKRAIDEEIERLSQPGGSEDRASTPWRNGSAAFCCPRSTMMLASTMRRTSPRCTVRRAMRSWYRICRG
;
A
#
# COMPACT_ATOMS: atom_id res chain seq x y z
N MET A 1 -71.27 -139.74 93.57
CA MET A 1 -72.56 -139.25 94.11
C MET A 1 -72.36 -138.00 94.96
N GLN A 2 -71.71 -138.05 96.13
CA GLN A 2 -71.50 -136.87 97.01
C GLN A 2 -70.86 -135.64 96.30
N THR A 3 -69.95 -135.84 95.36
CA THR A 3 -69.35 -134.75 94.57
C THR A 3 -70.34 -134.05 93.62
N ALA A 4 -71.30 -134.79 93.04
CA ALA A 4 -72.35 -134.21 92.20
C ALA A 4 -73.35 -133.42 93.04
N LEU A 5 -73.74 -133.94 94.21
CA LEU A 5 -74.59 -133.22 95.17
C LEU A 5 -73.93 -131.90 95.61
N ARG A 6 -72.63 -131.89 95.93
CA ARG A 6 -71.89 -130.64 96.22
C ARG A 6 -71.75 -129.67 95.03
N GLN A 7 -71.85 -130.15 93.80
CA GLN A 7 -71.90 -129.28 92.63
C GLN A 7 -73.32 -128.71 92.48
N GLN A 8 -74.36 -129.49 92.77
CA GLN A 8 -75.75 -129.07 92.73
C GLN A 8 -76.07 -128.06 93.85
N GLU A 9 -75.68 -128.32 95.09
CA GLU A 9 -75.69 -127.37 96.23
C GLU A 9 -74.91 -126.06 95.95
N LYS A 10 -74.04 -126.04 94.93
CA LYS A 10 -73.27 -124.87 94.51
C LYS A 10 -73.91 -124.16 93.32
N ILE A 11 -74.58 -124.90 92.43
CA ILE A 11 -75.44 -124.33 91.38
C ILE A 11 -76.63 -123.64 92.03
N GLU A 12 -77.34 -124.29 92.95
CA GLU A 12 -78.46 -123.73 93.72
C GLU A 12 -78.08 -122.44 94.47
N ARG A 13 -76.83 -122.35 94.97
CA ARG A 13 -76.29 -121.11 95.55
C ARG A 13 -75.99 -120.05 94.51
N TYR A 14 -75.39 -120.41 93.38
CA TYR A 14 -75.14 -119.43 92.31
C TYR A 14 -76.43 -118.96 91.63
N GLU A 15 -77.48 -119.78 91.60
CA GLU A 15 -78.83 -119.37 91.18
C GLU A 15 -79.41 -118.35 92.17
N ALA A 16 -79.36 -118.63 93.48
CA ALA A 16 -79.78 -117.66 94.51
C ALA A 16 -78.91 -116.38 94.56
N ASP A 17 -77.59 -116.50 94.37
CA ASP A 17 -76.66 -115.35 94.27
C ASP A 17 -76.99 -114.50 93.02
N LEU A 18 -77.41 -115.13 91.91
CA LEU A 18 -77.84 -114.45 90.69
C LEU A 18 -79.20 -113.75 90.87
N ASP A 19 -80.16 -114.38 91.55
CA ASP A 19 -81.45 -113.76 91.89
C ASP A 19 -81.24 -112.54 92.81
N GLU A 20 -80.40 -112.64 93.84
CA GLU A 20 -80.06 -111.50 94.73
C GLU A 20 -79.32 -110.40 93.96
N LEU A 21 -78.41 -110.76 93.04
CA LEU A 21 -77.73 -109.80 92.17
C LEU A 21 -78.68 -109.15 91.17
N GLN A 22 -79.69 -109.86 90.65
CA GLN A 22 -80.68 -109.28 89.75
C GLN A 22 -81.53 -108.22 90.48
N ILE A 23 -82.02 -108.53 91.68
CA ILE A 23 -82.77 -107.56 92.51
C ILE A 23 -81.93 -106.31 92.77
N ARG A 24 -80.65 -106.46 93.14
CA ARG A 24 -79.72 -105.33 93.34
C ARG A 24 -79.41 -104.55 92.06
N LEU A 25 -79.47 -105.20 90.90
CA LEU A 25 -79.26 -104.56 89.59
C LEU A 25 -80.53 -103.77 89.20
N GLU A 26 -81.71 -104.28 89.52
CA GLU A 26 -82.98 -103.56 89.41
C GLU A 26 -83.01 -102.32 90.34
N GLU A 27 -82.64 -102.45 91.62
CA GLU A 27 -82.45 -101.32 92.56
C GLU A 27 -81.44 -100.28 92.03
N GLN A 28 -80.31 -100.73 91.46
CA GLN A 28 -79.32 -99.83 90.86
C GLN A 28 -79.82 -99.16 89.58
N ASN A 29 -80.62 -99.85 88.76
CA ASN A 29 -81.24 -99.27 87.57
C ASN A 29 -82.26 -98.18 87.94
N GLU A 30 -83.04 -98.34 89.02
CA GLU A 30 -83.92 -97.29 89.52
C GLU A 30 -83.14 -96.04 89.97
N VAL A 31 -82.06 -96.23 90.73
CA VAL A 31 -81.18 -95.10 91.15
C VAL A 31 -80.50 -94.43 89.95
N VAL A 32 -80.12 -95.20 88.92
CA VAL A 32 -79.59 -94.65 87.66
C VAL A 32 -80.67 -93.91 86.87
N ALA A 33 -81.90 -94.42 86.81
CA ALA A 33 -83.02 -93.72 86.16
C ALA A 33 -83.32 -92.39 86.84
N GLU A 34 -83.45 -92.34 88.17
CA GLU A 34 -83.63 -91.07 88.88
C GLU A 34 -82.42 -90.12 88.69
N ALA A 35 -81.21 -90.64 88.49
CA ALA A 35 -80.03 -89.84 88.21
C ALA A 35 -80.05 -89.25 86.78
N VAL A 36 -80.59 -90.00 85.80
CA VAL A 36 -80.83 -89.53 84.43
C VAL A 36 -81.94 -88.47 84.39
N ASP A 37 -83.08 -88.69 85.05
CA ASP A 37 -84.16 -87.68 85.15
C ASP A 37 -83.63 -86.36 85.74
N ARG A 38 -82.80 -86.45 86.80
CA ARG A 38 -82.11 -85.30 87.40
C ARG A 38 -81.02 -84.70 86.51
N GLN A 39 -80.43 -85.48 85.61
CA GLN A 39 -79.48 -84.98 84.61
C GLN A 39 -80.23 -84.18 83.54
N GLU A 40 -81.31 -84.72 82.97
CA GLU A 40 -82.15 -84.03 81.98
C GLU A 40 -82.73 -82.71 82.53
N GLU A 41 -83.20 -82.70 83.79
CA GLU A 41 -83.62 -81.45 84.46
C GLU A 41 -82.51 -80.40 84.56
N ASN A 42 -81.26 -80.82 84.77
CA ASN A 42 -80.13 -79.91 84.91
C ASN A 42 -79.56 -79.48 83.55
N GLU A 43 -79.58 -80.35 82.54
CA GLU A 43 -79.23 -80.02 81.15
C GLU A 43 -80.22 -79.00 80.58
N ALA A 44 -81.52 -79.20 80.74
CA ALA A 44 -82.54 -78.22 80.31
C ALA A 44 -82.40 -76.85 81.03
N ARG A 45 -81.96 -76.84 82.30
CA ARG A 45 -81.63 -75.59 83.02
C ARG A 45 -80.34 -74.94 82.53
N ALA A 46 -79.35 -75.73 82.13
CA ALA A 46 -78.10 -75.24 81.55
C ALA A 46 -78.35 -74.62 80.16
N GLU A 47 -79.07 -75.31 79.27
CA GLU A 47 -79.44 -74.81 77.94
C GLU A 47 -80.21 -73.48 78.03
N ALA A 48 -81.18 -73.38 78.95
CA ALA A 48 -81.92 -72.14 79.18
C ALA A 48 -81.00 -70.98 79.61
N ALA A 49 -80.06 -71.24 80.52
CA ALA A 49 -79.09 -70.24 80.98
C ALA A 49 -78.06 -69.87 79.90
N GLU A 50 -77.65 -70.81 79.04
CA GLU A 50 -76.78 -70.51 77.88
C GLU A 50 -77.49 -69.64 76.85
N LEU A 51 -78.78 -69.89 76.57
CA LEU A 51 -79.60 -69.05 75.69
C LEU A 51 -79.80 -67.64 76.23
N GLU A 52 -80.09 -67.47 77.52
CA GLU A 52 -80.14 -66.15 78.16
C GLU A 52 -78.79 -65.40 78.05
N VAL A 53 -77.68 -66.11 78.26
CA VAL A 53 -76.33 -65.55 78.14
C VAL A 53 -76.00 -65.18 76.69
N ASP A 54 -76.43 -65.93 75.69
CA ASP A 54 -76.22 -65.61 74.27
C ASP A 54 -77.10 -64.46 73.79
N GLU A 55 -78.35 -64.34 74.27
CA GLU A 55 -79.16 -63.13 74.01
C GLU A 55 -78.48 -61.89 74.61
N LEU A 56 -77.99 -61.96 75.85
CA LEU A 56 -77.26 -60.87 76.50
C LEU A 56 -75.95 -60.52 75.76
N LYS A 57 -75.23 -61.49 75.19
CA LYS A 57 -74.07 -61.22 74.31
C LYS A 57 -74.48 -60.47 73.04
N SER A 58 -75.60 -60.86 72.41
CA SER A 58 -76.12 -60.19 71.21
C SER A 58 -76.51 -58.74 71.52
N GLN A 59 -77.31 -58.53 72.57
CA GLN A 59 -77.69 -57.19 73.03
C GLN A 59 -76.45 -56.34 73.36
N LEU A 60 -75.45 -56.89 74.05
CA LEU A 60 -74.21 -56.19 74.39
C LEU A 60 -73.40 -55.78 73.14
N ALA A 61 -73.36 -56.62 72.11
CA ALA A 61 -72.71 -56.29 70.84
C ALA A 61 -73.41 -55.13 70.12
N ASP A 62 -74.75 -55.14 70.06
CA ASP A 62 -75.54 -54.04 69.49
C ASP A 62 -75.34 -52.72 70.27
N TYR A 63 -75.34 -52.78 71.60
CA TYR A 63 -75.06 -51.63 72.45
C TYR A 63 -73.63 -51.09 72.25
N GLN A 64 -72.62 -51.95 72.11
CA GLN A 64 -71.24 -51.52 71.84
C GLN A 64 -71.12 -50.85 70.47
N GLN A 65 -71.72 -51.42 69.42
CA GLN A 65 -71.72 -50.81 68.08
C GLN A 65 -72.42 -49.45 68.08
N ALA A 66 -73.55 -49.32 68.79
CA ALA A 66 -74.25 -48.03 68.94
C ALA A 66 -73.39 -47.00 69.70
N LEU A 67 -72.69 -47.44 70.76
CA LEU A 67 -71.79 -46.61 71.56
C LEU A 67 -70.59 -46.11 70.73
N ASP A 68 -69.96 -46.95 69.92
CA ASP A 68 -68.81 -46.57 69.08
C ASP A 68 -69.21 -45.54 68.00
N VAL A 69 -70.40 -45.68 67.42
CA VAL A 69 -71.00 -44.66 66.53
C VAL A 69 -71.28 -43.36 67.27
N GLN A 70 -71.77 -43.42 68.51
CA GLN A 70 -72.01 -42.23 69.34
C GLN A 70 -70.69 -41.52 69.71
N GLN A 71 -69.65 -42.25 70.10
CA GLN A 71 -68.32 -41.70 70.39
C GLN A 71 -67.73 -41.01 69.16
N THR A 72 -67.82 -41.64 67.99
CA THR A 72 -67.34 -41.07 66.71
C THR A 72 -68.04 -39.74 66.41
N ARG A 73 -69.37 -39.67 66.57
CA ARG A 73 -70.15 -38.43 66.39
C ARG A 73 -69.79 -37.36 67.43
N ALA A 74 -69.54 -37.75 68.69
CA ALA A 74 -69.13 -36.81 69.74
C ALA A 74 -67.74 -36.20 69.46
N ILE A 75 -66.79 -36.99 68.93
CA ILE A 75 -65.48 -36.48 68.50
C ILE A 75 -65.64 -35.48 67.35
N GLN A 76 -66.45 -35.81 66.33
CA GLN A 76 -66.72 -34.92 65.20
C GLN A 76 -67.38 -33.61 65.65
N TYR A 77 -68.35 -33.67 66.56
CA TYR A 77 -69.01 -32.49 67.14
C TYR A 77 -68.02 -31.59 67.88
N ASN A 78 -67.15 -32.16 68.72
CA ASN A 78 -66.12 -31.41 69.43
C ASN A 78 -65.08 -30.79 68.47
N GLN A 79 -64.74 -31.46 67.37
CA GLN A 79 -63.87 -30.90 66.33
C GLN A 79 -64.55 -29.72 65.60
N ALA A 80 -65.85 -29.82 65.31
CA ALA A 80 -66.62 -28.73 64.71
C ALA A 80 -66.72 -27.51 65.64
N LEU A 81 -66.95 -27.71 66.94
CA LEU A 81 -66.91 -26.62 67.94
C LEU A 81 -65.54 -25.93 67.97
N GLN A 82 -64.44 -26.70 68.04
CA GLN A 82 -63.08 -26.12 68.02
C GLN A 82 -62.77 -25.38 66.71
N ALA A 83 -63.29 -25.83 65.58
CA ALA A 83 -63.15 -25.13 64.30
C ALA A 83 -63.92 -23.79 64.32
N LEU A 84 -65.16 -23.79 64.84
CA LEU A 84 -65.97 -22.58 65.00
C LEU A 84 -65.30 -21.59 65.98
N GLU A 85 -64.79 -22.04 67.13
CA GLU A 85 -64.07 -21.19 68.09
C GLU A 85 -62.82 -20.54 67.49
N ARG A 86 -62.05 -21.27 66.68
CA ARG A 86 -60.90 -20.72 65.94
C ARG A 86 -61.35 -19.68 64.91
N ALA A 87 -62.43 -19.93 64.18
CA ALA A 87 -63.00 -18.96 63.24
C ALA A 87 -63.48 -17.68 63.96
N LYS A 88 -64.21 -17.82 65.08
CA LYS A 88 -64.62 -16.70 65.95
C LYS A 88 -63.43 -15.85 66.38
N ALA A 89 -62.34 -16.49 66.81
CA ALA A 89 -61.13 -15.82 67.25
C ALA A 89 -60.39 -15.10 66.11
N LEU A 90 -60.20 -15.75 64.95
CA LEU A 90 -59.45 -15.22 63.80
C LEU A 90 -60.23 -14.13 63.04
N CYS A 91 -61.53 -14.31 62.84
CA CYS A 91 -62.39 -13.33 62.17
C CYS A 91 -62.87 -12.20 63.11
N HIS A 92 -62.59 -12.31 64.42
CA HIS A 92 -63.09 -11.43 65.49
C HIS A 92 -64.63 -11.32 65.54
N LEU A 93 -65.33 -12.42 65.25
CA LEU A 93 -66.79 -12.52 65.23
C LEU A 93 -67.27 -13.43 66.38
N PRO A 94 -67.53 -12.92 67.59
CA PRO A 94 -67.88 -13.76 68.75
C PRO A 94 -69.20 -14.53 68.55
N ASP A 95 -70.13 -13.98 67.79
CA ASP A 95 -71.49 -14.52 67.60
C ASP A 95 -71.64 -15.42 66.36
N LEU A 96 -70.54 -15.78 65.69
CA LEU A 96 -70.56 -16.63 64.48
C LEU A 96 -71.32 -17.95 64.72
N THR A 97 -72.33 -18.22 63.90
CA THR A 97 -73.07 -19.50 63.85
C THR A 97 -72.65 -20.28 62.61
N PRO A 98 -72.78 -21.62 62.59
CA PRO A 98 -72.50 -22.41 61.38
C PRO A 98 -73.38 -22.00 60.19
N GLU A 99 -74.63 -21.58 60.44
CA GLU A 99 -75.56 -21.10 59.41
C GLU A 99 -75.09 -19.78 58.77
N SER A 100 -74.48 -18.88 59.55
CA SER A 100 -73.91 -17.62 59.04
C SER A 100 -72.51 -17.76 58.43
N ALA A 101 -71.86 -18.92 58.57
CA ALA A 101 -70.44 -19.08 58.26
C ALA A 101 -70.14 -18.93 56.77
N ASP A 102 -71.05 -19.41 55.90
CA ASP A 102 -70.89 -19.35 54.44
C ASP A 102 -71.00 -17.91 53.92
N GLU A 103 -71.97 -17.12 54.42
CA GLU A 103 -72.08 -15.68 54.08
C GLU A 103 -70.81 -14.92 54.50
N TRP A 104 -70.31 -15.15 55.72
CA TRP A 104 -69.08 -14.51 56.19
C TRP A 104 -67.87 -14.92 55.35
N LEU A 105 -67.76 -16.20 54.97
CA LEU A 105 -66.72 -16.74 54.09
C LEU A 105 -66.71 -16.03 52.73
N GLU A 106 -67.87 -15.82 52.09
CA GLU A 106 -67.97 -15.03 50.86
C GLU A 106 -67.44 -13.59 51.08
N THR A 107 -67.80 -12.93 52.19
CA THR A 107 -67.27 -11.57 52.45
C THR A 107 -65.76 -11.56 52.70
N PHE A 108 -65.17 -12.62 53.23
CA PHE A 108 -63.72 -12.71 53.44
C PHE A 108 -62.99 -13.01 52.13
N GLN A 109 -63.52 -13.90 51.27
CA GLN A 109 -62.98 -14.13 49.93
C GLN A 109 -63.04 -12.85 49.06
N ALA A 110 -64.14 -12.10 49.11
CA ALA A 110 -64.26 -10.82 48.41
C ALA A 110 -63.22 -9.79 48.90
N LYS A 111 -62.95 -9.72 50.22
CA LYS A 111 -61.90 -8.86 50.79
C LYS A 111 -60.49 -9.31 50.40
N GLU A 112 -60.24 -10.62 50.31
CA GLU A 112 -58.97 -11.20 49.86
C GLU A 112 -58.68 -10.87 48.38
N GLN A 113 -59.69 -11.02 47.51
CA GLN A 113 -59.62 -10.61 46.11
C GLN A 113 -59.38 -9.10 45.99
N GLU A 114 -60.17 -8.27 46.68
CA GLU A 114 -60.00 -6.82 46.65
C GLU A 114 -58.61 -6.38 47.18
N ALA A 115 -58.08 -7.05 48.21
CA ALA A 115 -56.75 -6.77 48.76
C ALA A 115 -55.61 -7.20 47.81
N THR A 116 -55.74 -8.35 47.14
CA THR A 116 -54.74 -8.84 46.19
C THR A 116 -54.73 -8.04 44.89
N GLU A 117 -55.90 -7.63 44.37
CA GLU A 117 -56.01 -6.68 43.25
C GLU A 117 -55.39 -5.32 43.60
N LYS A 118 -55.69 -4.78 44.79
CA LYS A 118 -55.07 -3.55 45.30
C LYS A 118 -53.55 -3.67 45.38
N MET A 119 -53.04 -4.76 45.96
CA MET A 119 -51.60 -5.05 46.04
C MET A 119 -50.96 -5.06 44.65
N LEU A 120 -51.48 -5.85 43.71
CA LEU A 120 -50.92 -5.99 42.36
C LEU A 120 -50.93 -4.64 41.62
N SER A 121 -52.01 -3.86 41.76
CA SER A 121 -52.09 -2.50 41.19
C SER A 121 -51.07 -1.53 41.80
N LEU A 122 -50.66 -1.73 43.06
CA LEU A 122 -49.64 -0.94 43.75
C LEU A 122 -48.23 -1.42 43.42
N GLU A 123 -48.02 -2.74 43.26
CA GLU A 123 -46.76 -3.33 42.84
C GLU A 123 -46.36 -2.86 41.43
N GLN A 124 -47.30 -2.86 40.48
CA GLN A 124 -47.07 -2.32 39.14
C GLN A 124 -46.67 -0.83 39.19
N LYS A 125 -47.38 -0.02 39.97
CA LYS A 125 -47.06 1.40 40.18
C LYS A 125 -45.71 1.59 40.86
N MET A 126 -45.37 0.74 41.83
CA MET A 126 -44.11 0.77 42.57
C MET A 126 -42.92 0.42 41.67
N SER A 127 -43.04 -0.60 40.81
CA SER A 127 -42.01 -0.96 39.83
C SER A 127 -41.72 0.18 38.85
N VAL A 128 -42.77 0.84 38.32
CA VAL A 128 -42.64 2.04 37.48
C VAL A 128 -42.07 3.23 38.26
N ALA A 129 -42.46 3.43 39.51
CA ALA A 129 -41.93 4.50 40.37
C ALA A 129 -40.45 4.29 40.74
N GLN A 130 -40.02 3.05 41.01
CA GLN A 130 -38.63 2.71 41.32
C GLN A 130 -37.71 2.88 40.10
N THR A 131 -38.16 2.47 38.92
CA THR A 131 -37.43 2.68 37.66
C THR A 131 -37.36 4.16 37.29
N ALA A 132 -38.46 4.91 37.41
CA ALA A 132 -38.46 6.37 37.23
C ALA A 132 -37.57 7.10 38.25
N HIS A 133 -37.58 6.69 39.53
CA HIS A 133 -36.76 7.28 40.58
C HIS A 133 -35.26 7.02 40.35
N SER A 134 -34.87 5.80 40.00
CA SER A 134 -33.46 5.49 39.69
C SER A 134 -32.96 6.23 38.45
N GLN A 135 -33.78 6.40 37.41
CA GLN A 135 -33.47 7.25 36.26
C GLN A 135 -33.37 8.73 36.65
N PHE A 136 -34.25 9.22 37.53
CA PHE A 136 -34.19 10.59 38.03
C PHE A 136 -32.90 10.85 38.83
N GLU A 137 -32.51 9.96 39.75
CA GLU A 137 -31.25 10.10 40.50
C GLU A 137 -30.03 10.07 39.59
N GLN A 138 -29.99 9.20 38.56
CA GLN A 138 -28.91 9.17 37.57
C GLN A 138 -28.85 10.47 36.75
N ALA A 139 -30.00 10.95 36.24
CA ALA A 139 -30.07 12.20 35.49
C ALA A 139 -29.66 13.41 36.36
N TYR A 140 -30.16 13.47 37.59
CA TYR A 140 -29.80 14.49 38.57
C TYR A 140 -28.30 14.50 38.88
N GLN A 141 -27.68 13.34 39.07
CA GLN A 141 -26.24 13.22 39.27
C GLN A 141 -25.42 13.71 38.06
N LEU A 142 -25.85 13.42 36.83
CA LEU A 142 -25.22 13.94 35.62
C LEU A 142 -25.32 15.47 35.50
N VAL A 143 -26.51 16.03 35.78
CA VAL A 143 -26.75 17.48 35.75
C VAL A 143 -25.94 18.19 36.84
N ALA A 144 -25.88 17.63 38.04
CA ALA A 144 -25.06 18.14 39.15
C ALA A 144 -23.55 17.99 38.90
N ALA A 145 -23.10 17.00 38.13
CA ALA A 145 -21.71 16.86 37.72
C ALA A 145 -21.29 17.89 36.65
N ILE A 146 -22.23 18.40 35.85
CA ILE A 146 -21.97 19.41 34.80
C ILE A 146 -22.10 20.84 35.35
N ASN A 147 -23.14 21.13 36.14
CA ASN A 147 -23.45 22.47 36.64
C ASN A 147 -22.96 22.73 38.08
N GLY A 148 -22.58 21.70 38.82
CA GLY A 148 -22.32 21.77 40.26
C GLY A 148 -23.58 21.50 41.12
N PRO A 149 -23.50 21.68 42.45
CA PRO A 149 -24.61 21.41 43.35
C PRO A 149 -25.78 22.39 43.14
N LEU A 150 -26.98 21.84 42.97
CA LEU A 150 -28.24 22.53 42.63
C LEU A 150 -29.43 21.82 43.28
N ALA A 151 -30.60 22.45 43.40
CA ALA A 151 -31.75 21.83 44.05
C ALA A 151 -32.51 20.85 43.12
N ARG A 152 -33.10 19.80 43.70
CA ARG A 152 -33.82 18.74 42.94
C ARG A 152 -34.99 19.26 42.09
N ASN A 153 -35.59 20.37 42.49
CA ASN A 153 -36.64 21.09 41.76
C ASN A 153 -36.11 21.90 40.56
N GLU A 154 -34.90 22.46 40.66
CA GLU A 154 -34.26 23.25 39.59
C GLU A 154 -33.62 22.36 38.51
N ALA A 155 -33.31 21.12 38.84
CA ALA A 155 -32.59 20.18 37.98
C ALA A 155 -33.23 19.96 36.59
N TRP A 156 -34.56 20.09 36.47
CA TRP A 156 -35.24 19.92 35.18
C TRP A 156 -35.00 21.08 34.22
N ASP A 157 -35.13 22.32 34.70
CA ASP A 157 -34.87 23.52 33.90
C ASP A 157 -33.38 23.60 33.52
N VAL A 158 -32.48 23.39 34.48
CA VAL A 158 -31.03 23.37 34.24
C VAL A 158 -30.65 22.28 33.22
N ALA A 159 -31.19 21.06 33.33
CA ALA A 159 -30.94 20.00 32.35
C ALA A 159 -31.37 20.40 30.93
N ARG A 160 -32.51 21.09 30.82
CA ARG A 160 -33.07 21.55 29.55
C ARG A 160 -32.24 22.67 28.92
N GLU A 161 -31.71 23.59 29.73
CA GLU A 161 -30.78 24.63 29.29
C GLU A 161 -29.43 24.03 28.85
N LEU A 162 -28.84 23.14 29.65
CA LEU A 162 -27.60 22.42 29.29
C LEU A 162 -27.72 21.64 27.98
N LEU A 163 -28.86 20.99 27.73
CA LEU A 163 -29.10 20.28 26.46
C LEU A 163 -29.23 21.25 25.27
N ARG A 164 -29.87 22.40 25.46
CA ARG A 164 -29.99 23.45 24.43
C ARG A 164 -28.63 24.06 24.11
N ASP A 165 -27.85 24.40 25.13
CA ASP A 165 -26.52 24.96 24.94
C ASP A 165 -25.50 23.94 24.44
N GLY A 166 -25.64 22.66 24.78
CA GLY A 166 -24.87 21.58 24.16
C GLY A 166 -25.08 21.48 22.64
N VAL A 167 -26.27 21.82 22.12
CA VAL A 167 -26.52 21.93 20.67
C VAL A 167 -25.91 23.22 20.11
N ASN A 168 -26.11 24.36 20.77
CA ASN A 168 -25.55 25.65 20.36
C ASN A 168 -24.01 25.61 20.26
N GLN A 169 -23.34 25.05 21.28
CA GLN A 169 -21.88 24.93 21.37
C GLN A 169 -21.30 24.00 20.30
N ARG A 170 -21.96 22.89 19.98
CA ARG A 170 -21.55 22.01 18.87
C ARG A 170 -21.54 22.77 17.55
N HIS A 171 -22.61 23.50 17.26
CA HIS A 171 -22.70 24.28 16.03
C HIS A 171 -21.67 25.43 15.96
N GLN A 172 -21.39 26.08 17.09
CA GLN A 172 -20.31 27.07 17.19
C GLN A 172 -18.92 26.44 16.98
N ALA A 173 -18.67 25.22 17.48
CA ALA A 173 -17.41 24.51 17.28
C ALA A 173 -17.21 24.09 15.81
N GLU A 174 -18.27 23.63 15.13
CA GLU A 174 -18.27 23.36 13.68
C GLU A 174 -17.90 24.62 12.88
N GLN A 175 -18.55 25.75 13.16
CA GLN A 175 -18.25 27.03 12.51
C GLN A 175 -16.82 27.50 12.80
N ALA A 176 -16.31 27.31 14.03
CA ALA A 176 -14.98 27.75 14.43
C ALA A 176 -13.85 27.13 13.60
N GLN A 177 -14.01 25.89 13.10
CA GLN A 177 -13.04 25.28 12.18
C GLN A 177 -12.97 26.02 10.84
N GLY A 178 -14.13 26.36 10.25
CA GLY A 178 -14.20 27.10 8.99
C GLY A 178 -13.76 28.57 9.11
N LEU A 179 -13.94 29.19 10.29
CA LEU A 179 -13.40 30.51 10.58
C LEU A 179 -11.86 30.47 10.72
N ARG A 180 -11.31 29.43 11.36
CA ARG A 180 -9.85 29.24 11.47
C ARG A 180 -9.17 29.01 10.13
N SER A 181 -9.76 28.26 9.20
CA SER A 181 -9.16 28.08 7.86
C SER A 181 -9.11 29.42 7.10
N ARG A 182 -10.23 30.16 7.08
CA ARG A 182 -10.31 31.48 6.43
C ARG A 182 -9.35 32.50 7.05
N LEU A 183 -9.16 32.47 8.37
CA LEU A 183 -8.16 33.31 9.05
C LEU A 183 -6.75 32.96 8.60
N ASN A 184 -6.39 31.66 8.55
CA ASN A 184 -5.09 31.22 8.05
C ASN A 184 -4.87 31.60 6.57
N GLU A 185 -5.89 31.49 5.72
CA GLU A 185 -5.85 31.91 4.31
C GLU A 185 -5.61 33.43 4.18
N LEU A 186 -6.25 34.24 5.02
CA LEU A 186 -6.06 35.69 5.04
C LEU A 186 -4.67 36.08 5.59
N GLU A 187 -4.16 35.38 6.61
CA GLU A 187 -2.79 35.56 7.08
C GLU A 187 -1.75 35.17 6.03
N GLN A 188 -1.98 34.12 5.26
CA GLN A 188 -1.11 33.73 4.14
C GLN A 188 -1.08 34.82 3.07
N ARG A 189 -2.25 35.27 2.60
CA ARG A 189 -2.35 36.36 1.61
C ARG A 189 -1.69 37.66 2.09
N LEU A 190 -1.83 38.00 3.38
CA LEU A 190 -1.17 39.18 3.96
C LEU A 190 0.36 39.05 3.98
N ARG A 191 0.90 37.84 4.22
CA ARG A 191 2.35 37.58 4.14
C ARG A 191 2.84 37.64 2.69
N GLU A 192 2.10 37.06 1.75
CA GLU A 192 2.37 37.13 0.30
C GLU A 192 2.38 38.59 -0.19
N GLN A 193 1.42 39.41 0.24
CA GLN A 193 1.40 40.85 -0.03
C GLN A 193 2.62 41.58 0.56
N GLN A 194 2.97 41.33 1.82
CA GLN A 194 4.15 41.95 2.45
C GLN A 194 5.46 41.53 1.77
N ASP A 195 5.59 40.28 1.32
CA ASP A 195 6.78 39.82 0.60
C ASP A 195 6.83 40.34 -0.85
N ALA A 196 5.69 40.54 -1.51
CA ALA A 196 5.61 41.27 -2.78
C ALA A 196 6.02 42.75 -2.60
N GLU A 197 5.47 43.45 -1.61
CA GLU A 197 5.85 44.84 -1.27
C GLU A 197 7.36 44.97 -0.98
N ARG A 198 7.95 44.00 -0.25
CA ARG A 198 9.41 43.94 -0.01
C ARG A 198 10.19 43.78 -1.31
N GLN A 199 9.76 42.89 -2.21
CA GLN A 199 10.41 42.67 -3.51
C GLN A 199 10.32 43.92 -4.41
N LEU A 200 9.17 44.60 -4.45
CA LEU A 200 9.00 45.86 -5.16
C LEU A 200 9.85 46.98 -4.57
N ALA A 201 9.93 47.08 -3.24
CA ALA A 201 10.79 48.03 -2.55
C ALA A 201 12.29 47.75 -2.80
N GLU A 202 12.70 46.49 -2.91
CA GLU A 202 14.05 46.11 -3.33
C GLU A 202 14.32 46.45 -4.81
N PHE A 203 13.38 46.16 -5.71
CA PHE A 203 13.50 46.50 -7.12
C PHE A 203 13.65 48.02 -7.32
N CYS A 204 12.79 48.82 -6.68
CA CYS A 204 12.87 50.29 -6.70
C CYS A 204 14.21 50.81 -6.16
N LYS A 205 14.73 50.22 -5.07
CA LYS A 205 16.07 50.55 -4.54
C LYS A 205 17.18 50.24 -5.55
N ARG A 206 17.11 49.10 -6.26
CA ARG A 206 18.10 48.69 -7.28
C ARG A 206 18.04 49.57 -8.54
N GLN A 207 16.85 50.03 -8.95
CA GLN A 207 16.65 50.90 -10.12
C GLN A 207 16.86 52.39 -9.84
N GLY A 208 16.93 52.82 -8.57
CA GLY A 208 17.05 54.23 -8.18
C GLY A 208 15.80 55.08 -8.47
N LYS A 209 14.68 54.44 -8.80
CA LYS A 209 13.37 55.04 -9.09
C LYS A 209 12.28 54.31 -8.32
N ARG A 210 11.20 55.01 -7.96
CA ARG A 210 9.95 54.36 -7.57
C ARG A 210 9.16 54.01 -8.83
N TYR A 211 8.48 52.88 -8.77
CA TYR A 211 7.47 52.43 -9.71
C TYR A 211 6.27 52.00 -8.87
N ASP A 212 5.08 52.44 -9.24
CA ASP A 212 3.86 51.98 -8.58
C ASP A 212 3.37 50.68 -9.25
N ILE A 213 2.40 49.99 -8.63
CA ILE A 213 2.06 48.61 -9.02
C ILE A 213 1.57 48.52 -10.46
N ASP A 214 0.76 49.49 -10.90
CA ASP A 214 0.17 49.53 -12.24
C ASP A 214 1.22 49.78 -13.35
N ASP A 215 2.35 50.42 -13.03
CA ASP A 215 3.44 50.68 -13.99
C ASP A 215 4.24 49.42 -14.34
N LEU A 216 4.24 48.40 -13.47
CA LEU A 216 5.16 47.25 -13.54
C LEU A 216 5.01 46.45 -14.83
N GLU A 217 3.79 46.25 -15.33
CA GLU A 217 3.56 45.54 -16.58
C GLU A 217 4.15 46.29 -17.79
N THR A 218 4.02 47.63 -17.80
CA THR A 218 4.59 48.47 -18.86
C THR A 218 6.12 48.46 -18.81
N LEU A 219 6.70 48.56 -17.62
CA LEU A 219 8.15 48.48 -17.42
C LEU A 219 8.71 47.11 -17.80
N HIS A 220 7.98 46.02 -17.52
CA HIS A 220 8.34 44.68 -17.93
C HIS A 220 8.42 44.57 -19.46
N GLN A 221 7.40 45.08 -20.17
CA GLN A 221 7.36 45.10 -21.64
C GLN A 221 8.48 45.98 -22.23
N GLU A 222 8.75 47.16 -21.64
CA GLU A 222 9.90 48.00 -22.03
C GLU A 222 11.23 47.27 -21.87
N LEU A 223 11.43 46.55 -20.75
CA LEU A 223 12.65 45.80 -20.48
C LEU A 223 12.80 44.61 -21.43
N GLU A 224 11.72 43.88 -21.75
CA GLU A 224 11.76 42.80 -22.74
C GLU A 224 12.06 43.31 -24.16
N ALA A 225 11.40 44.38 -24.61
CA ALA A 225 11.69 45.00 -25.90
C ALA A 225 13.13 45.54 -25.97
N ARG A 226 13.66 46.03 -24.85
CA ARG A 226 15.07 46.45 -24.73
C ARG A 226 16.05 45.27 -24.73
N ILE A 227 15.69 44.14 -24.14
CA ILE A 227 16.48 42.90 -24.21
C ILE A 227 16.49 42.36 -25.64
N ALA A 228 15.34 42.34 -26.32
CA ALA A 228 15.23 41.90 -27.72
C ALA A 228 16.09 42.77 -28.65
N SER A 229 15.92 44.10 -28.62
CA SER A 229 16.72 45.01 -29.46
C SER A 229 18.23 44.97 -29.14
N LEU A 230 18.62 44.69 -27.89
CA LEU A 230 20.02 44.42 -27.55
C LEU A 230 20.51 43.09 -28.12
N ALA A 231 19.71 42.02 -28.06
CA ALA A 231 20.03 40.72 -28.66
C ALA A 231 20.19 40.83 -30.19
N ASP A 232 19.29 41.55 -30.86
CA ASP A 232 19.40 41.86 -32.29
C ASP A 232 20.69 42.64 -32.60
N SER A 233 21.03 43.65 -31.79
CA SER A 233 22.27 44.42 -31.96
C SER A 233 23.52 43.53 -31.81
N VAL A 234 23.50 42.55 -30.90
CA VAL A 234 24.57 41.57 -30.70
C VAL A 234 24.65 40.58 -31.86
N SER A 235 23.51 40.12 -32.41
CA SER A 235 23.51 39.26 -33.62
C SER A 235 24.08 40.00 -34.82
N ASN A 236 23.60 41.22 -35.08
CA ASN A 236 24.11 42.08 -36.17
C ASN A 236 25.62 42.34 -36.04
N ALA A 237 26.12 42.66 -34.83
CA ALA A 237 27.55 42.83 -34.59
C ALA A 237 28.34 41.52 -34.76
N GLN A 238 27.75 40.36 -34.41
CA GLN A 238 28.36 39.07 -34.65
C GLN A 238 28.44 38.73 -36.15
N GLU A 239 27.39 39.01 -36.92
CA GLU A 239 27.36 38.81 -38.38
C GLU A 239 28.37 39.70 -39.09
N GLN A 240 28.42 41.00 -38.77
CA GLN A 240 29.44 41.93 -39.28
C GLN A 240 30.86 41.43 -38.99
N ARG A 241 31.11 40.91 -37.77
CA ARG A 241 32.39 40.32 -37.39
C ARG A 241 32.71 39.03 -38.17
N MET A 242 31.71 38.26 -38.60
CA MET A 242 31.94 37.09 -39.47
C MET A 242 32.22 37.52 -40.92
N ALA A 243 31.50 38.51 -41.46
CA ALA A 243 31.76 39.05 -42.80
C ALA A 243 33.19 39.59 -42.92
N LEU A 244 33.62 40.44 -41.98
CA LEU A 244 35.00 40.97 -41.95
C LEU A 244 36.07 39.87 -41.81
N ARG A 245 35.76 38.74 -41.17
CA ARG A 245 36.67 37.57 -41.14
C ARG A 245 36.78 36.89 -42.49
N GLN A 246 35.65 36.69 -43.20
CA GLN A 246 35.64 36.11 -44.54
C GLN A 246 36.41 36.99 -45.54
N GLU A 247 36.24 38.31 -45.47
CA GLU A 247 37.02 39.27 -46.27
C GLU A 247 38.52 39.19 -45.95
N LEU A 248 38.90 39.13 -44.67
CA LEU A 248 40.31 38.96 -44.27
C LEU A 248 40.91 37.64 -44.77
N GLU A 249 40.18 36.52 -44.70
CA GLU A 249 40.62 35.22 -45.24
C GLU A 249 40.77 35.25 -46.78
N GLN A 250 39.86 35.94 -47.49
CA GLN A 250 39.95 36.14 -48.92
C GLN A 250 41.15 37.02 -49.31
N LEU A 251 41.39 38.12 -48.59
CA LEU A 251 42.55 39.00 -48.81
C LEU A 251 43.87 38.29 -48.47
N GLN A 252 43.93 37.51 -47.39
CA GLN A 252 45.12 36.74 -47.02
C GLN A 252 45.46 35.67 -48.07
N SER A 253 44.48 34.89 -48.54
CA SER A 253 44.70 33.87 -49.58
C SER A 253 45.10 34.48 -50.93
N ARG A 254 44.53 35.63 -51.31
CA ARG A 254 44.96 36.42 -52.48
C ARG A 254 46.40 36.97 -52.32
N THR A 255 46.76 37.42 -51.12
CA THR A 255 48.12 37.91 -50.83
C THR A 255 49.13 36.77 -50.86
N GLN A 256 48.79 35.60 -50.31
CA GLN A 256 49.66 34.40 -50.38
C GLN A 256 49.90 33.93 -51.83
N THR A 257 48.88 33.96 -52.69
CA THR A 257 49.05 33.58 -54.11
C THR A 257 49.88 34.60 -54.89
N LEU A 258 49.73 35.90 -54.62
CA LEU A 258 50.59 36.95 -55.18
C LEU A 258 52.04 36.83 -54.69
N MET A 259 52.27 36.62 -53.39
CA MET A 259 53.61 36.40 -52.82
C MET A 259 54.32 35.17 -53.41
N ARG A 260 53.59 34.10 -53.75
CA ARG A 260 54.16 32.93 -54.45
C ARG A 260 54.49 33.23 -55.93
N ARG A 261 53.71 34.09 -56.60
CA ARG A 261 53.93 34.46 -58.00
C ARG A 261 55.06 35.48 -58.18
N ALA A 262 55.24 36.39 -57.22
CA ALA A 262 56.24 37.46 -57.27
C ALA A 262 57.69 37.01 -57.58
N PRO A 263 58.29 36.01 -56.88
CA PRO A 263 59.66 35.59 -57.19
C PRO A 263 59.80 34.91 -58.56
N VAL A 264 58.77 34.19 -59.01
CA VAL A 264 58.75 33.57 -60.35
C VAL A 264 58.67 34.64 -61.44
N TRP A 265 57.83 35.67 -61.24
CA TRP A 265 57.74 36.81 -62.15
C TRP A 265 59.05 37.61 -62.20
N LEU A 266 59.68 37.86 -61.05
CA LEU A 266 60.94 38.59 -60.98
C LEU A 266 62.10 37.81 -61.61
N ALA A 267 62.13 36.48 -61.47
CA ALA A 267 63.08 35.63 -62.19
C ALA A 267 62.85 35.67 -63.71
N ALA A 268 61.59 35.60 -64.16
CA ALA A 268 61.24 35.70 -65.58
C ALA A 268 61.58 37.08 -66.17
N GLN A 269 61.33 38.16 -65.42
CA GLN A 269 61.69 39.52 -65.83
C GLN A 269 63.21 39.69 -65.92
N ASN A 270 63.98 39.15 -64.98
CA ASN A 270 65.44 39.17 -65.05
C ASN A 270 65.96 38.43 -66.29
N SER A 271 65.39 37.27 -66.65
CA SER A 271 65.76 36.58 -67.89
C SER A 271 65.33 37.33 -69.16
N LEU A 272 64.21 38.06 -69.13
CA LEU A 272 63.78 38.89 -70.26
C LEU A 272 64.67 40.12 -70.42
N ASN A 273 65.07 40.76 -69.33
CA ASN A 273 66.05 41.85 -69.33
C ASN A 273 67.41 41.35 -69.88
N GLN A 274 67.87 40.18 -69.44
CA GLN A 274 69.11 39.56 -69.94
C GLN A 274 69.04 39.25 -71.45
N LEU A 275 67.88 38.84 -71.96
CA LEU A 275 67.66 38.69 -73.40
C LEU A 275 67.71 40.04 -74.14
N CYS A 276 67.12 41.11 -73.58
CA CYS A 276 67.20 42.46 -74.16
C CYS A 276 68.65 43.00 -74.20
N GLU A 277 69.43 42.76 -73.13
CA GLU A 277 70.86 43.12 -73.07
C GLU A 277 71.71 42.35 -74.09
N GLN A 278 71.31 41.12 -74.44
CA GLN A 278 72.01 40.29 -75.44
C GLN A 278 71.57 40.58 -76.88
N SER A 279 70.31 40.94 -77.11
CA SER A 279 69.78 41.27 -78.44
C SER A 279 70.06 42.71 -78.87
N GLY A 280 70.17 43.64 -77.92
CA GLY A 280 70.12 45.09 -78.16
C GLY A 280 68.71 45.63 -78.43
N GLU A 281 67.71 44.75 -78.45
CA GLU A 281 66.29 45.07 -78.74
C GLU A 281 65.45 45.09 -77.47
N GLN A 282 64.36 45.86 -77.47
CA GLN A 282 63.43 45.95 -76.34
C GLN A 282 62.13 45.18 -76.63
N PHE A 283 61.85 44.15 -75.83
CA PHE A 283 60.63 43.35 -75.95
C PHE A 283 59.55 43.84 -74.97
N ALA A 284 58.48 44.43 -75.48
CA ALA A 284 57.29 44.85 -74.74
C ALA A 284 56.23 43.74 -74.64
N SER A 285 56.18 42.85 -75.64
CA SER A 285 55.26 41.70 -75.70
C SER A 285 56.00 40.37 -75.76
N GLY A 286 55.40 39.32 -75.18
CA GLY A 286 55.88 37.94 -75.34
C GLY A 286 55.81 37.42 -76.78
N GLN A 287 55.04 38.08 -77.66
CA GLN A 287 54.98 37.79 -79.09
C GLN A 287 56.24 38.29 -79.81
N GLU A 288 56.70 39.50 -79.50
CA GLU A 288 57.92 40.11 -80.07
C GLU A 288 59.16 39.26 -79.73
N VAL A 289 59.23 38.71 -78.52
CA VAL A 289 60.27 37.73 -78.14
C VAL A 289 60.27 36.52 -79.08
N THR A 290 59.09 35.99 -79.43
CA THR A 290 58.99 34.83 -80.33
C THR A 290 59.25 35.18 -81.80
N GLU A 291 58.92 36.39 -82.25
CA GLU A 291 59.19 36.87 -83.62
C GLU A 291 60.68 37.15 -83.80
N TYR A 292 61.34 37.81 -82.84
CA TYR A 292 62.79 38.01 -82.86
C TYR A 292 63.54 36.67 -82.85
N LEU A 293 63.08 35.70 -82.06
CA LEU A 293 63.69 34.37 -82.01
C LEU A 293 63.52 33.59 -83.33
N GLN A 294 62.45 33.83 -84.09
CA GLN A 294 62.31 33.31 -85.45
C GLN A 294 63.30 34.00 -86.42
N GLN A 295 63.36 35.33 -86.43
CA GLN A 295 64.30 36.09 -87.27
C GLN A 295 65.77 35.74 -86.99
N LEU A 296 66.12 35.48 -85.72
CA LEU A 296 67.48 35.10 -85.34
C LEU A 296 67.82 33.69 -85.82
N LEU A 297 66.88 32.74 -85.74
CA LEU A 297 67.03 31.40 -86.32
C LEU A 297 67.09 31.41 -87.86
N GLU A 298 66.47 32.39 -88.51
CA GLU A 298 66.60 32.60 -89.97
C GLU A 298 67.99 33.16 -90.33
N ARG A 299 68.45 34.20 -89.63
CA ARG A 299 69.81 34.77 -89.80
C ARG A 299 70.92 33.74 -89.53
N GLU A 300 70.77 32.88 -88.53
CA GLU A 300 71.72 31.78 -88.29
C GLU A 300 71.78 30.81 -89.47
N ARG A 301 70.66 30.50 -90.11
CA ARG A 301 70.62 29.64 -91.31
C ARG A 301 71.28 30.30 -92.51
N GLU A 302 70.98 31.58 -92.75
CA GLU A 302 71.61 32.37 -93.82
C GLU A 302 73.13 32.43 -93.64
N ALA A 303 73.61 32.74 -92.44
CA ALA A 303 75.04 32.77 -92.13
C ALA A 303 75.72 31.38 -92.26
N ILE A 304 75.02 30.29 -91.94
CA ILE A 304 75.52 28.92 -92.18
C ILE A 304 75.64 28.62 -93.68
N VAL A 305 74.65 29.03 -94.49
CA VAL A 305 74.67 28.85 -95.95
C VAL A 305 75.77 29.70 -96.60
N GLU A 306 75.89 30.99 -96.24
CA GLU A 306 76.97 31.84 -96.76
C GLU A 306 78.36 31.30 -96.40
N ARG A 307 78.55 30.83 -95.15
CA ARG A 307 79.80 30.19 -94.71
C ARG A 307 80.14 28.98 -95.59
N ASP A 308 79.15 28.14 -95.90
CA ASP A 308 79.37 26.91 -96.66
C ASP A 308 79.55 27.19 -98.17
N GLU A 309 78.90 28.24 -98.70
CA GLU A 309 79.18 28.76 -100.05
C GLU A 309 80.58 29.37 -100.16
N VAL A 310 81.01 30.22 -99.22
CA VAL A 310 82.38 30.76 -99.18
C VAL A 310 83.38 29.62 -99.02
N GLY A 311 83.07 28.62 -98.19
CA GLY A 311 83.85 27.38 -98.05
C GLY A 311 83.89 26.53 -99.32
N ALA A 312 82.91 26.60 -100.21
CA ALA A 312 82.93 25.96 -101.52
C ALA A 312 83.74 26.78 -102.55
N ARG A 313 83.47 28.09 -102.65
CA ARG A 313 84.18 29.01 -103.55
C ARG A 313 85.68 29.05 -103.25
N LYS A 314 86.08 29.01 -101.98
CA LYS A 314 87.50 28.92 -101.59
C LYS A 314 88.14 27.64 -102.10
N ARG A 315 87.51 26.47 -101.91
CA ARG A 315 88.04 25.18 -102.41
C ARG A 315 88.23 25.18 -103.92
N ALA A 316 87.30 25.74 -104.69
CA ALA A 316 87.44 25.88 -106.14
C ALA A 316 88.65 26.77 -106.53
N ILE A 317 88.88 27.88 -105.81
CA ILE A 317 90.04 28.75 -106.04
C ILE A 317 91.35 28.05 -105.63
N ASP A 318 91.37 27.34 -104.50
CA ASP A 318 92.53 26.55 -104.04
C ASP A 318 92.90 25.47 -105.10
N GLU A 319 91.92 24.78 -105.72
CA GLU A 319 92.13 23.82 -106.82
C GLU A 319 92.60 24.47 -108.14
N GLU A 320 92.10 25.65 -108.49
CA GLU A 320 92.50 26.37 -109.72
C GLU A 320 93.95 26.90 -109.61
N ILE A 321 94.37 27.32 -108.40
CA ILE A 321 95.75 27.70 -108.11
C ILE A 321 96.70 26.50 -108.30
N GLU A 322 96.33 25.32 -107.79
CA GLU A 322 97.17 24.12 -107.86
C GLU A 322 97.41 23.65 -109.31
N ARG A 323 96.45 23.92 -110.22
CA ARG A 323 96.59 23.66 -111.68
C ARG A 323 97.52 24.62 -112.42
N LEU A 324 97.72 25.84 -111.93
CA LEU A 324 98.53 26.86 -112.60
C LEU A 324 100.01 26.88 -112.15
N SER A 325 100.40 26.01 -111.21
CA SER A 325 101.74 25.98 -110.60
C SER A 325 102.82 25.15 -111.31
N GLN A 326 102.95 25.26 -112.65
CA GLN A 326 104.12 24.80 -113.43
C GLN A 326 104.34 25.71 -114.67
N PRO A 327 105.56 25.90 -115.25
CA PRO A 327 106.91 25.40 -114.86
C PRO A 327 108.08 26.44 -114.92
N GLY A 328 109.17 26.18 -114.16
CA GLY A 328 110.60 26.53 -114.46
C GLY A 328 111.07 28.01 -114.51
N GLY A 329 112.29 28.39 -114.07
CA GLY A 329 113.30 27.65 -113.27
C GLY A 329 114.74 28.21 -113.39
N SER A 330 115.40 28.57 -112.27
CA SER A 330 116.87 28.79 -112.19
C SER A 330 117.42 28.78 -110.74
N GLU A 331 118.01 27.64 -110.34
CA GLU A 331 119.12 27.43 -109.38
C GLU A 331 119.26 28.23 -108.05
N ASP A 332 118.79 27.59 -106.97
CA ASP A 332 119.60 27.02 -105.86
C ASP A 332 120.08 27.81 -104.60
N ARG A 333 119.97 27.08 -103.46
CA ARG A 333 120.46 27.32 -102.07
C ARG A 333 119.71 28.38 -101.24
N ALA A 334 119.26 28.13 -99.99
CA ALA A 334 119.06 26.92 -99.18
C ALA A 334 118.09 27.29 -97.99
N SER A 335 117.55 26.42 -97.12
CA SER A 335 117.86 25.03 -96.76
C SER A 335 116.64 24.16 -96.39
N THR A 336 116.90 22.86 -96.43
CA THR A 336 116.27 21.67 -95.81
C THR A 336 116.23 21.66 -94.25
N PRO A 337 115.69 20.63 -93.51
CA PRO A 337 114.77 19.50 -93.85
C PRO A 337 113.76 19.02 -92.73
N TRP A 338 112.94 17.97 -93.01
CA TRP A 338 112.18 17.07 -92.09
C TRP A 338 110.96 17.66 -91.32
N ARG A 339 109.91 16.91 -90.88
CA ARG A 339 109.27 15.65 -91.34
C ARG A 339 107.83 15.49 -90.79
N ASN A 340 107.14 14.47 -91.33
CA ASN A 340 105.98 13.71 -90.82
C ASN A 340 105.61 13.85 -89.32
N GLY A 341 104.31 13.88 -89.01
CA GLY A 341 103.77 13.71 -87.65
C GLY A 341 102.32 13.17 -87.65
N SER A 342 102.17 11.85 -87.59
CA SER A 342 100.86 11.18 -87.43
C SER A 342 100.49 10.97 -85.95
N ALA A 343 99.23 10.61 -85.70
CA ALA A 343 98.68 10.00 -84.48
C ALA A 343 98.39 10.90 -83.25
N ALA A 344 97.08 11.15 -83.05
CA ALA A 344 96.23 10.58 -82.00
C ALA A 344 96.61 10.61 -80.49
N PHE A 345 95.55 10.44 -79.68
CA PHE A 345 95.47 10.12 -78.23
C PHE A 345 95.54 11.23 -77.16
N CYS A 346 94.44 11.31 -76.40
CA CYS A 346 94.26 11.64 -74.97
C CYS A 346 94.98 12.82 -74.26
N CYS A 347 94.16 13.59 -73.53
CA CYS A 347 94.25 13.87 -72.06
C CYS A 347 95.57 13.53 -71.33
N PRO A 348 96.02 14.37 -70.35
CA PRO A 348 95.17 14.54 -69.14
C PRO A 348 95.36 15.79 -68.22
N ARG A 349 94.43 15.89 -67.25
CA ARG A 349 94.62 16.20 -65.80
C ARG A 349 94.89 17.62 -65.28
N SER A 350 94.31 17.84 -64.08
CA SER A 350 94.83 18.60 -62.92
C SER A 350 94.85 20.15 -63.02
N THR A 351 94.60 20.95 -61.98
CA THR A 351 94.22 20.76 -60.55
C THR A 351 93.62 22.10 -60.01
N MET A 352 93.15 22.34 -58.76
CA MET A 352 93.15 21.64 -57.46
C MET A 352 92.03 22.22 -56.55
N MET A 353 91.47 21.44 -55.59
CA MET A 353 90.88 21.93 -54.31
C MET A 353 89.63 22.86 -54.37
N LEU A 354 88.68 22.97 -53.42
CA LEU A 354 88.29 22.40 -52.10
C LEU A 354 86.73 22.65 -51.99
N ALA A 355 85.87 22.01 -51.19
CA ALA A 355 85.95 20.84 -50.31
C ALA A 355 84.54 20.21 -50.07
N SER A 356 84.55 19.03 -49.44
CA SER A 356 83.49 18.28 -48.73
C SER A 356 82.43 19.13 -47.98
N THR A 357 81.22 18.66 -47.63
CA THR A 357 80.84 17.31 -47.12
C THR A 357 79.36 16.92 -47.33
N MET A 358 79.12 15.60 -47.53
CA MET A 358 78.08 14.70 -46.95
C MET A 358 76.61 15.19 -46.73
N ARG A 359 75.57 14.38 -46.94
CA ARG A 359 75.43 12.96 -47.38
C ARG A 359 74.01 12.70 -47.91
N ARG A 360 73.85 11.71 -48.80
CA ARG A 360 72.56 11.00 -49.04
C ARG A 360 72.48 9.77 -48.13
N THR A 361 71.27 9.37 -47.73
CA THR A 361 70.79 7.96 -47.84
C THR A 361 69.27 7.85 -47.67
N SER A 362 68.72 6.77 -48.19
CA SER A 362 67.31 6.31 -48.19
C SER A 362 67.36 4.76 -48.12
N PRO A 363 66.28 3.94 -48.19
CA PRO A 363 64.88 4.04 -47.73
C PRO A 363 64.46 2.82 -46.86
N ARG A 364 63.13 2.63 -46.68
CA ARG A 364 62.34 1.35 -46.62
C ARG A 364 61.84 0.77 -45.27
N CYS A 365 60.59 0.26 -45.36
CA CYS A 365 59.95 -0.84 -44.61
C CYS A 365 59.48 -0.64 -43.15
N THR A 366 58.33 -1.15 -42.66
CA THR A 366 57.03 -1.57 -43.30
C THR A 366 55.94 -1.91 -42.24
N VAL A 367 54.65 -1.64 -42.55
CA VAL A 367 53.45 -2.50 -42.29
C VAL A 367 52.79 -2.62 -40.87
N ARG A 368 51.44 -2.74 -40.86
CA ARG A 368 50.46 -3.03 -39.75
C ARG A 368 50.20 -1.88 -38.75
N ARG A 369 49.00 -1.66 -38.18
CA ARG A 369 47.59 -2.17 -38.31
C ARG A 369 46.67 -0.97 -37.96
N ALA A 370 45.56 -0.63 -38.61
CA ALA A 370 44.34 -1.36 -39.00
C ALA A 370 43.29 -1.57 -37.87
N MET A 371 42.06 -1.11 -38.12
CA MET A 371 40.75 -1.41 -37.49
C MET A 371 40.47 -1.06 -36.01
N ARG A 372 39.54 -0.10 -35.79
CA ARG A 372 38.38 -0.08 -34.84
C ARG A 372 37.84 1.37 -34.73
N SER A 373 36.54 1.65 -34.59
CA SER A 373 35.36 0.82 -34.84
C SER A 373 34.16 1.69 -35.21
N TRP A 374 33.30 1.16 -36.10
CA TRP A 374 31.91 1.59 -36.29
C TRP A 374 31.08 1.28 -35.02
N TYR A 375 29.92 1.95 -34.86
CA TYR A 375 28.77 1.60 -34.01
C TYR A 375 28.95 1.35 -32.49
N ARG A 376 28.43 2.31 -31.67
CA ARG A 376 27.74 2.22 -30.34
C ARG A 376 27.84 3.61 -29.65
N ILE A 377 26.84 4.17 -28.96
CA ILE A 377 25.48 3.77 -28.54
C ILE A 377 24.54 4.90 -29.01
N CYS A 378 23.63 4.70 -29.98
CA CYS A 378 22.23 4.23 -29.88
C CYS A 378 21.22 5.19 -29.21
N ARG A 379 20.20 5.59 -30.01
CA ARG A 379 18.97 6.34 -29.69
C ARG A 379 19.12 7.84 -29.42
N GLY A 380 18.13 8.60 -29.88
CA GLY A 380 18.17 10.01 -30.26
C GLY A 380 17.59 10.11 -31.66
#